data_AF-A0A961WSS8-F1
#
_entry.id   AF-A0A961WSS8-F1
#
_cell.length_a   1.000
_cell.length_b   1.000
_cell.length_c   1.000
_cell.angle_alpha   90.00
_cell.angle_beta   90.00
_cell.angle_gamma   90.00
#
_symmetry.space_group_name_H-M   'P 1'
#
loop_
_entity.id
_entity.type
_entity.pdbx_description
1 polymer ?
#
loop_
_entity_poly.entity_id
_entity_poly.type
_entity_poly.pdbx_seq_one_letter_code
_entity_poly.pdbx_strand_id
1 'polypeptide(L)' 'MQVTETLNEGLKREIRIVVPATDMEARLAERLEDARSKVRINGFRPGKVPAAHLRKM' A
#
# COMPACT_ATOMS: atom_id res chain seq x y z
N MET A 1 2.89 12.50 -5.27
CA MET A 1 2.82 11.84 -6.60
C MET A 1 3.32 12.78 -7.71
N GLN A 2 4.25 12.34 -8.57
CA GLN A 2 4.76 13.11 -9.71
C GLN A 2 4.52 12.33 -11.01
N VAL A 3 4.03 13.01 -12.06
CA VAL A 3 3.62 12.39 -13.32
C VAL A 3 4.34 13.08 -14.47
N THR A 4 5.04 12.32 -15.31
CA THR A 4 5.76 12.81 -16.48
C THR A 4 5.38 12.00 -17.72
N GLU A 5 4.78 12.63 -18.72
CA GLU A 5 4.57 12.03 -20.04
C GLU A 5 5.91 11.96 -20.79
N THR A 6 6.36 10.76 -21.16
CA THR A 6 7.71 10.51 -21.71
C THR A 6 7.71 10.32 -23.23
N LEU A 7 6.62 9.77 -23.80
CA LEU A 7 6.50 9.55 -25.23
C LEU A 7 5.14 10.08 -25.72
N ASN A 8 5.15 10.88 -26.77
CA ASN A 8 3.97 11.39 -27.46
C ASN A 8 4.15 11.24 -28.97
N GLU A 9 4.07 10.00 -29.47
CA GLU A 9 4.05 9.68 -30.89
C GLU A 9 2.68 9.12 -31.28
N GLY A 10 1.89 9.94 -31.98
CA GLY A 10 0.56 9.59 -32.47
C GLY A 10 -0.47 9.41 -31.34
N LEU A 11 -1.10 8.24 -31.28
CA LEU A 11 -2.08 7.87 -30.24
C LEU A 11 -1.44 7.19 -29.01
N LYS A 12 -0.13 6.95 -29.03
CA LYS A 12 0.57 6.30 -27.91
C LYS A 12 1.04 7.36 -26.93
N ARG A 13 0.66 7.18 -25.66
CA ARG A 13 1.18 7.96 -24.53
C ARG A 13 1.80 7.04 -23.51
N GLU A 14 3.03 7.34 -23.13
CA GLU A 14 3.69 6.68 -22.01
C GLU A 14 3.78 7.65 -20.84
N ILE A 15 3.22 7.25 -19.70
CA ILE A 15 3.17 8.05 -18.48
C ILE A 15 4.08 7.39 -17.44
N ARG A 16 5.17 8.08 -17.08
CA ARG A 16 5.99 7.70 -15.94
C ARG A 16 5.42 8.36 -14.69
N ILE A 17 5.00 7.53 -13.74
CA ILE A 17 4.46 7.97 -12.46
C ILE A 17 5.48 7.63 -11.37
N VAL A 18 5.95 8.65 -10.65
CA VAL A 18 6.77 8.49 -9.46
C VAL A 18 5.87 8.63 -8.24
N VAL A 19 5.74 7.55 -7.50
CA VAL A 19 5.00 7.51 -6.23
C VAL A 19 6.00 7.74 -5.08
N PRO A 20 5.83 8.81 -4.29
CA PRO A 20 6.65 9.05 -3.10
C PRO A 20 6.55 7.89 -2.10
N ALA A 21 7.65 7.59 -1.42
CA ALA A 21 7.67 6.56 -0.37
C ALA A 21 6.66 6.84 0.75
N THR A 22 6.44 8.11 1.09
CA THR A 22 5.45 8.54 2.11
C THR A 22 4.02 8.14 1.75
N ASP A 23 3.65 8.26 0.47
CA ASP A 23 2.32 7.88 -0.01
C ASP A 23 2.14 6.36 0.03
N MET A 24 3.23 5.61 -0.19
CA MET A 24 3.23 4.15 -0.07
C MET A 24 3.14 3.67 1.38
N GLU A 25 3.85 4.31 2.30
CA GLU A 25 3.80 4.00 3.74
C GLU A 25 2.42 4.27 4.33
N ALA A 26 1.78 5.38 3.95
CA ALA A 26 0.42 5.70 4.38
C ALA A 26 -0.59 4.64 3.92
N ARG A 27 -0.55 4.24 2.64
CA ARG A 27 -1.40 3.16 2.11
C ARG A 27 -1.13 1.81 2.77
N LEU A 28 0.13 1.52 3.10
CA LEU A 28 0.49 0.31 3.82
C LEU A 28 -0.10 0.32 5.25
N ALA A 29 -0.03 1.45 5.95
CA ALA A 29 -0.59 1.60 7.29
C ALA A 29 -2.11 1.42 7.29
N GLU A 30 -2.82 2.05 6.35
CA GLU A 30 -4.27 1.90 6.16
C GLU A 30 -4.65 0.44 5.92
N ARG A 31 -3.94 -0.24 5.01
CA ARG A 31 -4.18 -1.65 4.71
C ARG A 31 -3.86 -2.58 5.89
N LEU A 32 -2.89 -2.23 6.72
CA LEU A 32 -2.57 -2.98 7.94
C LEU A 32 -3.67 -2.83 9.00
N GLU A 33 -4.25 -1.64 9.17
CA GLU A 33 -5.40 -1.45 10.09
C GLU A 33 -6.66 -2.19 9.59
N ASP A 34 -6.93 -2.15 8.29
CA ASP A 34 -8.01 -2.95 7.70
C ASP A 34 -7.80 -4.44 7.90
N ALA A 35 -6.57 -4.93 7.67
CA ALA A 35 -6.22 -6.33 7.84
C ALA A 35 -6.32 -6.76 9.31
N ARG A 36 -5.96 -5.90 10.25
CA ARG A 36 -6.04 -6.19 11.69
C ARG A 36 -7.45 -6.60 12.12
N SER A 37 -8.49 -6.00 11.54
CA SER A 37 -9.89 -6.32 11.83
C SER A 37 -10.35 -7.66 11.23
N LYS A 38 -9.77 -8.06 10.09
CA LYS A 38 -10.19 -9.24 9.31
C LYS A 38 -9.37 -10.49 9.63
N VAL A 39 -8.13 -10.34 10.09
CA VAL A 39 -7.21 -11.46 10.31
C VAL A 39 -7.44 -12.09 11.69
N ARG A 40 -7.62 -13.41 11.70
CA ARG A 40 -7.71 -14.22 12.93
C ARG A 40 -6.43 -15.03 13.09
N ILE A 41 -5.48 -14.52 13.88
CA ILE A 41 -4.24 -15.24 14.23
C ILE A 41 -4.47 -15.99 15.55
N ASN A 42 -4.17 -17.29 15.58
CA ASN A 42 -4.23 -18.10 16.80
C ASN A 42 -3.28 -17.52 17.86
N GLY A 43 -3.80 -17.27 19.06
CA GLY A 43 -3.04 -16.62 20.15
C GLY A 43 -3.34 -15.12 20.31
N PHE A 44 -4.02 -14.48 19.35
CA PHE A 44 -4.48 -13.10 19.47
C PHE A 44 -6.00 -13.03 19.48
N ARG A 45 -6.56 -12.10 20.28
CA ARG A 45 -7.98 -11.78 20.21
C ARG A 45 -8.29 -11.19 18.82
N PRO A 46 -9.35 -11.63 18.13
CA PRO A 46 -9.75 -11.06 16.83
C PRO A 46 -9.80 -9.54 16.87
N GLY A 47 -9.21 -8.86 15.88
CA GLY A 47 -9.13 -7.40 15.83
C GLY A 47 -8.00 -6.76 16.67
N LYS A 48 -7.31 -7.52 17.54
CA LYS A 48 -6.22 -7.00 18.38
C LYS A 48 -4.85 -7.62 18.05
N VAL A 49 -4.61 -7.87 16.77
CA VAL A 49 -3.28 -8.29 16.29
C VAL A 49 -2.37 -7.06 16.14
N PRO A 50 -1.13 -7.08 16.68
CA PRO A 50 -0.17 -5.99 16.47
C PRO A 50 0.27 -5.86 15.01
N ALA A 51 0.40 -4.63 14.52
CA ALA A 51 0.86 -4.33 13.15
C ALA A 51 2.25 -4.90 12.83
N ALA A 52 3.13 -5.03 13.82
CA ALA A 52 4.46 -5.64 13.66
C ALA A 52 4.41 -7.12 13.30
N HIS A 53 3.38 -7.85 13.76
CA HIS A 53 3.19 -9.26 13.40
C HIS A 53 2.51 -9.39 12.03
N LEU A 54 1.58 -8.47 11.70
CA LEU A 54 0.94 -8.39 10.39
C LEU A 54 1.90 -8.01 9.26
N ARG A 55 2.95 -7.21 9.56
CA ARG A 55 3.99 -6.85 8.60
C ARG A 55 5.02 -7.96 8.38
N LYS A 56 5.10 -8.94 9.30
CA LYS A 56 6.09 -10.03 9.28
C LYS A 56 5.54 -11.33 8.67
N MET A 57 4.22 -11.44 8.52
CA MET A 57 3.58 -12.45 7.66
C MET A 57 3.65 -12.02 6.19
#